data_AF-S5RG33-F1
#
_entry.id   AF-S5RG33-F1
#
_cell.length_a   1.000
_cell.length_b   1.000
_cell.length_c   1.000
_cell.angle_alpha   90.00
_cell.angle_beta   90.00
_cell.angle_gamma   90.00
#
_symmetry.space_group_name_H-M   'P 1'
#
loop_
_entity.id
_entity.type
_entity.pdbx_description
1 polymer ?
#
loop_
_entity_poly.entity_id
_entity_poly.type
_entity_poly.pdbx_seq_one_letter_code
_entity_poly.pdbx_strand_id
1 'polypeptide(L)'
;GALAAQSLGEPATQMTLNTFHYAGVSAKNVTLGVPRLKEIINVSKKPKTPSLTVFLKGLAAKDAEKAKDVLCRLEHCTMRKVTANTAIYYDPDPKNTCIEEDQEWVNIFYEMPDFDPSHASPWLLRLELDRKRMTDKKLTMEAIAEKINQAFKEDLHVIYTDDNADKLVFHLRLSNQGPDKEGGEEQLDKMEDDQLLRALEQNILGDLTLQGIESIAKVYMHKPTTDDKKRVTITPEGEFHMTPEWLLETDGTALLKVLCEPDVDGVRTYSNDIVEIFQVLGIEAVRKAIEREMNQVISFDGSYVNYRHLALLCDVMTAKGYL
;
A
#
# COMPACT_ATOMS: atom_id res chain seq x y z
N GLY A 1 -40.93 7.66 9.13
CA GLY A 1 -40.40 6.96 10.31
C GLY A 1 -40.59 5.47 10.19
N ALA A 2 -41.62 4.92 10.85
CA ALA A 2 -41.87 3.47 10.93
C ALA A 2 -41.87 2.74 9.57
N LEU A 3 -42.54 3.28 8.56
CA LEU A 3 -42.57 2.70 7.21
C LEU A 3 -41.17 2.57 6.60
N ALA A 4 -40.33 3.60 6.71
CA ALA A 4 -38.97 3.57 6.15
C ALA A 4 -38.07 2.53 6.85
N ALA A 5 -38.23 2.37 8.17
CA ALA A 5 -37.51 1.34 8.92
C ALA A 5 -37.93 -0.08 8.50
N GLN A 6 -39.24 -0.31 8.30
CA GLN A 6 -39.75 -1.59 7.81
C GLN A 6 -39.28 -1.89 6.39
N SER A 7 -39.33 -0.90 5.49
CA SER A 7 -38.89 -1.04 4.09
C SER A 7 -37.40 -1.38 3.95
N LEU A 8 -36.56 -1.03 4.93
CA LEU A 8 -35.15 -1.43 4.95
C LEU A 8 -34.92 -2.76 5.67
N GLY A 9 -35.74 -3.07 6.66
CA GLY A 9 -35.65 -4.32 7.43
C GLY A 9 -36.07 -5.56 6.63
N GLU A 10 -37.09 -5.45 5.78
CA GLU A 10 -37.60 -6.57 4.96
C GLU A 10 -36.53 -7.15 4.01
N PRO A 11 -35.85 -6.36 3.15
CA PRO A 11 -34.78 -6.87 2.29
C PRO A 11 -33.62 -7.50 3.08
N ALA A 12 -33.28 -6.94 4.25
CA ALA A 12 -32.20 -7.48 5.08
C ALA A 12 -32.44 -8.94 5.51
N THR A 13 -33.70 -9.34 5.73
CA THR A 13 -34.03 -10.74 6.05
C THR A 13 -33.77 -11.68 4.86
N GLN A 14 -34.05 -11.23 3.63
CA GLN A 14 -33.82 -12.00 2.40
C GLN A 14 -32.31 -12.12 2.09
N MET A 15 -31.55 -11.04 2.29
CA MET A 15 -30.11 -11.01 2.06
C MET A 15 -29.32 -12.02 2.91
N THR A 16 -29.82 -12.36 4.10
CA THR A 16 -29.20 -13.37 4.98
C THR A 16 -29.15 -14.74 4.31
N LEU A 17 -30.10 -15.02 3.42
CA LEU A 17 -30.30 -16.32 2.80
C LEU A 17 -29.48 -16.47 1.49
N ASN A 18 -29.19 -15.36 0.78
CA ASN A 18 -28.62 -15.36 -0.57
C ASN A 18 -27.09 -15.11 -0.66
N THR A 19 -26.42 -14.71 0.43
CA THR A 19 -25.01 -14.27 0.40
C THR A 19 -24.01 -15.37 -0.03
N PHE A 20 -24.39 -16.66 0.00
CA PHE A 20 -23.48 -17.78 -0.27
C PHE A 20 -23.33 -18.18 -1.76
N HIS A 21 -24.16 -17.64 -2.67
CA HIS A 21 -24.21 -18.14 -4.06
C HIS A 21 -23.26 -17.47 -5.05
N TYR A 22 -22.59 -16.37 -4.69
CA TYR A 22 -21.86 -15.53 -5.66
C TYR A 22 -20.37 -15.30 -5.33
N ALA A 23 -19.72 -16.27 -4.69
CA ALA A 23 -18.28 -16.26 -4.35
C ALA A 23 -17.31 -16.28 -5.56
N GLY A 24 -17.75 -15.96 -6.78
CA GLY A 24 -17.00 -16.22 -8.02
C GLY A 24 -16.70 -15.03 -8.93
N VAL A 25 -17.12 -13.80 -8.60
CA VAL A 25 -17.05 -12.66 -9.55
C VAL A 25 -16.39 -11.43 -8.94
N SER A 26 -15.17 -11.57 -8.42
CA SER A 26 -14.14 -10.51 -8.37
C SER A 26 -12.93 -11.07 -7.62
N ALA A 27 -11.72 -10.60 -7.94
CA ALA A 27 -10.50 -10.91 -7.17
C ALA A 27 -10.50 -10.29 -5.75
N LYS A 28 -11.59 -9.58 -5.37
CA LYS A 28 -11.72 -8.80 -4.15
C LYS A 28 -12.86 -9.29 -3.26
N ASN A 29 -12.53 -9.61 -2.02
CA ASN A 29 -13.49 -9.93 -0.97
C ASN A 29 -13.99 -8.65 -0.32
N VAL A 30 -15.04 -8.02 -0.85
CA VAL A 30 -15.76 -6.96 -0.13
C VAL A 30 -16.80 -7.63 0.77
N THR A 31 -16.94 -7.21 2.02
CA THR A 31 -18.08 -7.63 2.85
C THR A 31 -19.37 -7.15 2.20
N LEU A 32 -20.23 -8.09 1.81
CA LEU A 32 -21.56 -7.82 1.24
C LEU A 32 -22.63 -8.39 2.18
N GLY A 33 -23.90 -8.11 1.86
CA GLY A 33 -25.00 -8.69 2.61
C GLY A 33 -25.29 -7.98 3.94
N VAL A 34 -25.95 -8.72 4.84
CA VAL A 34 -26.30 -8.27 6.19
C VAL A 34 -25.08 -7.86 7.05
N PRO A 35 -23.91 -8.55 6.98
CA PRO A 35 -22.73 -8.11 7.70
C PRO A 35 -22.32 -6.68 7.37
N ARG A 36 -22.38 -6.29 6.09
CA ARG A 36 -22.07 -4.92 5.66
C ARG A 36 -23.14 -3.92 6.06
N LEU A 37 -24.43 -4.30 5.95
CA LEU A 37 -25.53 -3.47 6.42
C LEU A 37 -25.39 -3.13 7.92
N LYS A 38 -25.03 -4.14 8.73
CA LYS A 38 -24.76 -3.95 10.16
C LYS A 38 -23.56 -3.04 10.41
N GLU A 39 -22.54 -3.09 9.57
CA GLU A 39 -21.34 -2.27 9.68
C GLU A 39 -21.63 -0.79 9.40
N ILE A 40 -22.45 -0.51 8.38
CA ILE A 40 -22.90 0.85 8.01
C ILE A 40 -23.80 1.43 9.10
N ILE A 41 -24.80 0.68 9.57
CA ILE A 41 -25.76 1.15 10.60
C ILE A 41 -25.06 1.45 11.93
N ASN A 42 -24.08 0.62 12.32
CA ASN A 42 -23.33 0.84 13.56
C ASN A 42 -22.16 1.82 13.42
N VAL A 43 -21.90 2.34 12.21
CA VAL A 43 -20.77 3.22 11.91
C VAL A 43 -19.46 2.68 12.48
N SER A 44 -19.07 1.48 12.03
CA SER A 44 -17.84 0.85 12.53
C SER A 44 -16.61 1.71 12.23
N LYS A 45 -15.77 1.95 13.25
CA LYS A 45 -14.51 2.72 13.10
C LYS A 45 -13.48 2.06 12.19
N LYS A 46 -13.51 0.73 12.10
CA LYS A 46 -12.63 -0.05 11.23
C LYS A 46 -13.52 -1.00 10.44
N PRO A 47 -13.74 -0.74 9.14
CA PRO A 47 -14.50 -1.67 8.32
C PRO A 47 -13.72 -2.99 8.20
N LYS A 48 -14.44 -4.11 8.01
CA LYS A 48 -13.78 -5.42 7.90
C LYS A 48 -12.95 -5.55 6.63
N THR A 49 -13.42 -4.95 5.55
CA THR A 49 -12.76 -4.95 4.24
C THR A 49 -12.67 -3.49 3.76
N PRO A 50 -11.72 -2.69 4.30
CA PRO A 50 -11.49 -1.32 3.85
C PRO A 50 -11.09 -1.31 2.38
N SER A 51 -11.68 -0.41 1.60
CA SER A 51 -11.50 -0.39 0.15
C SER A 51 -11.74 1.01 -0.38
N LEU A 52 -10.84 1.43 -1.28
CA LEU A 52 -10.95 2.68 -2.00
C LEU A 52 -10.94 2.38 -3.52
N THR A 53 -11.87 2.98 -4.25
CA THR A 53 -11.93 2.96 -5.71
C THR A 53 -11.32 4.26 -6.23
N VAL A 54 -10.11 4.17 -6.76
CA VAL A 54 -9.33 5.28 -7.32
C VAL A 54 -9.63 5.40 -8.80
N PHE A 55 -10.10 6.57 -9.21
CA PHE A 55 -10.21 6.92 -10.62
C PHE A 55 -8.96 7.68 -11.04
N LEU A 56 -8.49 7.43 -12.26
CA LEU A 56 -7.32 8.08 -12.83
C LEU A 56 -7.75 9.22 -13.75
N LYS A 57 -6.87 10.19 -13.98
CA LYS A 57 -7.07 11.27 -14.96
C LYS A 57 -6.02 11.27 -16.06
N GLY A 58 -6.31 12.01 -17.14
CA GLY A 58 -5.38 12.21 -18.25
C GLY A 58 -4.99 10.92 -18.96
N LEU A 59 -3.68 10.75 -19.17
CA LEU A 59 -3.12 9.60 -19.89
C LEU A 59 -3.15 8.31 -19.05
N ALA A 60 -3.02 8.42 -17.72
CA ALA A 60 -3.06 7.26 -16.81
C ALA A 60 -4.42 6.53 -16.86
N ALA A 61 -5.51 7.22 -17.19
CA ALA A 61 -6.82 6.60 -17.35
C ALA A 61 -6.94 5.73 -18.62
N LYS A 62 -6.13 5.98 -19.65
CA LYS A 62 -6.22 5.28 -20.95
C LYS A 62 -5.09 4.27 -21.15
N ASP A 63 -3.93 4.57 -20.61
CA ASP A 63 -2.70 3.80 -20.78
C ASP A 63 -2.45 2.89 -19.57
N ALA A 64 -2.23 1.60 -19.83
CA ALA A 64 -2.02 0.59 -18.80
C ALA A 64 -0.66 0.76 -18.10
N GLU A 65 0.38 1.21 -18.82
CA GLU A 65 1.71 1.35 -18.23
C GLU A 65 1.74 2.51 -17.23
N LYS A 66 1.11 3.64 -17.59
CA LYS A 66 0.97 4.79 -16.70
C LYS A 66 0.04 4.50 -15.52
N ALA A 67 -1.02 3.72 -15.73
CA ALA A 67 -1.85 3.25 -14.63
C ALA A 67 -1.04 2.36 -13.65
N LYS A 68 -0.15 1.51 -14.17
CA LYS A 68 0.77 0.71 -13.35
C LYS A 68 1.74 1.60 -12.55
N ASP A 69 2.21 2.71 -13.09
CA ASP A 69 3.06 3.66 -12.35
C ASP A 69 2.33 4.24 -11.12
N VAL A 70 1.07 4.62 -11.29
CA VAL A 70 0.23 5.09 -10.17
C VAL A 70 0.01 3.95 -9.16
N LEU A 71 -0.25 2.73 -9.64
CA LEU A 71 -0.40 1.56 -8.79
C LEU A 71 0.83 1.34 -7.90
N CYS A 72 2.03 1.36 -8.46
CA CYS A 72 3.28 1.19 -7.71
C CYS A 72 3.51 2.29 -6.66
N ARG A 73 3.08 3.53 -6.94
CA ARG A 73 3.13 4.64 -5.97
C ARG A 73 2.14 4.52 -4.82
N LEU A 74 1.00 3.85 -5.03
CA LEU A 74 -0.03 3.69 -4.01
C LEU A 74 0.18 2.43 -3.15
N GLU A 75 0.60 1.32 -3.78
CA GLU A 75 0.76 0.05 -3.08
C GLU A 75 1.91 0.10 -2.08
N HIS A 76 1.63 -0.26 -0.82
CA HIS A 76 2.66 -0.39 0.19
C HIS A 76 3.68 -1.49 -0.15
N CYS A 77 4.92 -1.07 -0.36
CA CYS A 77 6.06 -1.95 -0.55
C CYS A 77 7.05 -1.83 0.61
N THR A 78 7.12 -2.89 1.42
CA THR A 78 8.18 -3.07 2.42
C THR A 78 9.37 -3.78 1.80
N MET A 79 10.55 -3.59 2.41
CA MET A 79 11.76 -4.32 2.02
C MET A 79 11.53 -5.84 2.02
N ARG A 80 10.83 -6.37 3.03
CA ARG A 80 10.46 -7.80 3.10
C ARG A 80 9.73 -8.35 1.88
N LYS A 81 8.91 -7.53 1.20
CA LYS A 81 8.23 -7.99 -0.03
C LYS A 81 9.22 -8.13 -1.19
N VAL A 82 10.36 -7.47 -1.19
CA VAL A 82 11.32 -7.44 -2.30
C VAL A 82 12.50 -8.38 -2.06
N THR A 83 12.92 -8.54 -0.79
CA THR A 83 14.02 -9.42 -0.40
C THR A 83 13.67 -10.89 -0.65
N ALA A 84 14.57 -11.59 -1.35
CA ALA A 84 14.51 -13.03 -1.60
C ALA A 84 15.19 -13.81 -0.47
N ASN A 85 16.37 -13.36 -0.04
CA ASN A 85 17.16 -14.02 1.00
C ASN A 85 17.95 -13.00 1.83
N THR A 86 18.16 -13.32 3.10
CA THR A 86 18.99 -12.54 4.02
C THR A 86 19.97 -13.47 4.72
N ALA A 87 21.22 -13.06 4.81
CA ALA A 87 22.25 -13.84 5.48
C ALA A 87 23.26 -12.92 6.15
N ILE A 88 23.69 -13.32 7.36
CA ILE A 88 24.73 -12.64 8.11
C ILE A 88 26.01 -13.44 7.93
N TYR A 89 27.05 -12.77 7.44
CA TYR A 89 28.38 -13.32 7.24
C TYR A 89 29.37 -12.64 8.18
N TYR A 90 30.37 -13.39 8.62
CA TYR A 90 31.55 -12.83 9.24
C TYR A 90 32.60 -12.61 8.14
N ASP A 91 32.86 -11.35 7.81
CA ASP A 91 33.71 -10.93 6.70
C ASP A 91 34.77 -9.89 7.18
N PRO A 92 35.92 -10.36 7.66
CA PRO A 92 36.89 -9.54 8.38
C PRO A 92 37.61 -8.50 7.50
N ASP A 93 37.68 -8.71 6.18
CA ASP A 93 38.26 -7.75 5.24
C ASP A 93 37.17 -7.18 4.33
N PRO A 94 36.87 -5.87 4.41
CA PRO A 94 35.90 -5.23 3.52
C PRO A 94 36.25 -5.32 2.04
N LYS A 95 37.54 -5.37 1.70
CA LYS A 95 37.99 -5.38 0.30
C LYS A 95 37.91 -6.78 -0.28
N ASN A 96 38.42 -7.76 0.45
CA ASN A 96 38.50 -9.13 -0.02
C ASN A 96 37.48 -10.00 0.71
N THR A 97 36.25 -9.98 0.21
CA THR A 97 35.13 -10.73 0.81
C THR A 97 35.33 -12.24 0.75
N CYS A 98 34.83 -12.95 1.75
CA CYS A 98 34.81 -14.41 1.80
C CYS A 98 33.77 -15.06 0.85
N ILE A 99 32.94 -14.25 0.18
CA ILE A 99 31.89 -14.71 -0.73
C ILE A 99 32.43 -14.68 -2.17
N GLU A 100 32.72 -15.86 -2.73
CA GLU A 100 33.30 -15.99 -4.08
C GLU A 100 32.46 -15.30 -5.17
N GLU A 101 31.13 -15.36 -5.07
CA GLU A 101 30.22 -14.74 -6.05
C GLU A 101 30.24 -13.20 -6.02
N ASP A 102 30.55 -12.61 -4.86
CA ASP A 102 30.47 -11.17 -4.67
C ASP A 102 31.85 -10.47 -4.81
N GLN A 103 32.93 -11.26 -4.90
CA GLN A 103 34.31 -10.76 -4.84
C GLN A 103 34.66 -9.80 -5.97
N GLU A 104 34.23 -10.09 -7.20
CA GLU A 104 34.57 -9.27 -8.38
C GLU A 104 34.02 -7.85 -8.26
N TRP A 105 32.75 -7.70 -7.89
CA TRP A 105 32.10 -6.38 -7.84
C TRP A 105 32.48 -5.59 -6.58
N VAL A 106 32.70 -6.27 -5.45
CA VAL A 106 33.18 -5.62 -4.22
C VAL A 106 34.58 -5.03 -4.43
N ASN A 107 35.48 -5.78 -5.09
CA ASN A 107 36.82 -5.28 -5.40
C ASN A 107 36.76 -4.02 -6.29
N ILE A 108 35.97 -4.05 -7.37
CA ILE A 108 35.80 -2.91 -8.28
C ILE A 108 35.28 -1.67 -7.53
N PHE A 109 34.36 -1.85 -6.58
CA PHE A 109 33.82 -0.75 -5.79
C PHE A 109 34.89 -0.05 -4.95
N TYR A 110 35.75 -0.82 -4.27
CA TYR A 110 36.81 -0.29 -3.40
C TYR A 110 38.11 0.10 -4.13
N GLU A 111 38.22 -0.13 -5.43
CA GLU A 111 39.29 0.44 -6.26
C GLU A 111 39.16 1.97 -6.39
N MET A 112 37.97 2.52 -6.16
CA MET A 112 37.76 3.96 -6.09
C MET A 112 38.13 4.48 -4.68
N PRO A 113 39.01 5.49 -4.56
CA PRO A 113 39.60 5.91 -3.28
C PRO A 113 38.68 6.76 -2.39
N ASP A 114 37.37 6.74 -2.63
CA ASP A 114 36.42 7.69 -2.02
C ASP A 114 35.96 7.29 -0.61
N PHE A 115 36.25 6.06 -0.16
CA PHE A 115 35.81 5.56 1.14
C PHE A 115 36.95 4.87 1.91
N ASP A 116 37.04 5.14 3.22
CA ASP A 116 38.01 4.51 4.11
C ASP A 116 37.38 3.29 4.81
N PRO A 117 37.71 2.05 4.39
CA PRO A 117 37.10 0.84 4.92
C PRO A 117 37.56 0.49 6.35
N SER A 118 38.48 1.26 6.92
CA SER A 118 39.04 1.01 8.26
C SER A 118 38.03 1.14 9.40
N HIS A 119 36.93 1.85 9.18
CA HIS A 119 35.86 2.04 10.17
C HIS A 119 34.70 1.04 10.03
N ALA A 120 34.75 0.06 9.11
CA ALA A 120 33.64 -0.85 8.91
C ALA A 120 33.66 -2.04 9.89
N SER A 121 32.48 -2.47 10.36
CA SER A 121 32.35 -3.67 11.17
C SER A 121 32.77 -4.94 10.39
N PRO A 122 33.40 -5.94 11.06
CA PRO A 122 33.71 -7.25 10.46
C PRO A 122 32.47 -8.09 10.11
N TRP A 123 31.32 -7.76 10.69
CA TRP A 123 30.08 -8.44 10.37
C TRP A 123 29.38 -7.78 9.18
N LEU A 124 28.90 -8.61 8.26
CA LEU A 124 28.27 -8.23 7.01
C LEU A 124 26.84 -8.78 6.96
N LEU A 125 25.86 -7.91 6.75
CA LEU A 125 24.50 -8.32 6.41
C LEU A 125 24.32 -8.26 4.88
N ARG A 126 24.15 -9.44 4.26
CA ARG A 126 23.89 -9.60 2.84
C ARG A 126 22.39 -9.74 2.60
N LEU A 127 21.81 -8.84 1.82
CA LEU A 127 20.43 -8.93 1.35
C LEU A 127 20.43 -9.24 -0.15
N GLU A 128 19.76 -10.32 -0.55
CA GLU A 128 19.53 -10.67 -1.94
C GLU A 128 18.11 -10.29 -2.32
N LEU A 129 17.93 -9.50 -3.38
CA LEU A 129 16.62 -9.04 -3.85
C LEU A 129 16.11 -9.87 -5.04
N ASP A 130 14.79 -10.06 -5.10
CA ASP A 130 14.14 -10.75 -6.22
C ASP A 130 13.97 -9.79 -7.41
N ARG A 131 14.70 -10.07 -8.50
CA ARG A 131 14.64 -9.30 -9.75
C ARG A 131 13.21 -9.20 -10.31
N LYS A 132 12.38 -10.25 -10.18
CA LYS A 132 11.00 -10.21 -10.71
C LYS A 132 10.17 -9.17 -9.96
N ARG A 133 10.31 -9.11 -8.64
CA ARG A 133 9.56 -8.17 -7.78
C ARG A 133 10.05 -6.74 -7.95
N MET A 134 11.35 -6.54 -8.18
CA MET A 134 11.93 -5.23 -8.50
C MET A 134 11.34 -4.67 -9.79
N THR A 135 11.32 -5.46 -10.87
CA THR A 135 10.75 -5.06 -12.17
C THR A 135 9.25 -4.82 -12.09
N ASP A 136 8.51 -5.67 -11.36
CA ASP A 136 7.06 -5.51 -11.24
C ASP A 136 6.66 -4.23 -10.51
N LYS A 137 7.47 -3.80 -9.54
CA LYS A 137 7.25 -2.59 -8.76
C LYS A 137 7.98 -1.36 -9.29
N LYS A 138 8.74 -1.51 -10.39
CA LYS A 138 9.55 -0.44 -11.00
C LYS A 138 10.48 0.24 -9.97
N LEU A 139 11.14 -0.57 -9.13
CA LEU A 139 12.13 -0.10 -8.16
C LEU A 139 13.53 -0.23 -8.77
N THR A 140 14.41 0.72 -8.45
CA THR A 140 15.84 0.70 -8.81
C THR A 140 16.69 0.47 -7.57
N MET A 141 17.89 -0.10 -7.73
CA MET A 141 18.79 -0.32 -6.59
C MET A 141 19.21 1.00 -5.93
N GLU A 142 19.43 2.05 -6.73
CA GLU A 142 19.73 3.42 -6.25
C GLU A 142 18.63 3.96 -5.32
N ALA A 143 17.36 3.88 -5.73
CA ALA A 143 16.24 4.38 -4.93
C ALA A 143 16.11 3.64 -3.58
N ILE A 144 16.42 2.34 -3.57
CA ILE A 144 16.44 1.54 -2.33
C ILE A 144 17.63 1.96 -1.45
N ALA A 145 18.81 2.14 -2.02
CA ALA A 145 20.00 2.59 -1.29
C ALA A 145 19.76 3.95 -0.62
N GLU A 146 19.19 4.92 -1.35
CA GLU A 146 18.81 6.23 -0.80
C GLU A 146 17.83 6.09 0.37
N LYS A 147 16.84 5.19 0.27
CA LYS A 147 15.87 4.96 1.35
C LYS A 147 16.51 4.36 2.60
N ILE A 148 17.43 3.41 2.42
CA ILE A 148 18.18 2.81 3.54
C ILE A 148 19.04 3.90 4.20
N ASN A 149 19.79 4.68 3.42
CA ASN A 149 20.63 5.77 3.92
C ASN A 149 19.81 6.86 4.62
N GLN A 150 18.61 7.19 4.12
CA GLN A 150 17.70 8.14 4.77
C GLN A 150 17.16 7.63 6.10
N ALA A 151 16.91 6.32 6.22
CA ALA A 151 16.36 5.71 7.42
C ALA A 151 17.42 5.52 8.53
N PHE A 152 18.64 5.11 8.15
CA PHE A 152 19.70 4.70 9.09
C PHE A 152 20.90 5.67 9.15
N LYS A 153 20.90 6.78 8.40
CA LYS A 153 21.92 7.84 8.41
C LYS A 153 23.36 7.29 8.23
N GLU A 154 24.35 7.95 8.82
CA GLU A 154 25.80 7.63 8.72
C GLU A 154 26.23 6.39 9.50
N ASP A 155 25.32 5.75 10.25
CA ASP A 155 25.63 4.58 11.07
C ASP A 155 25.74 3.30 10.23
N LEU A 156 25.22 3.31 9.00
CA LEU A 156 25.17 2.16 8.11
C LEU A 156 25.92 2.43 6.80
N HIS A 157 26.94 1.62 6.54
CA HIS A 157 27.61 1.59 5.26
C HIS A 157 26.91 0.61 4.31
N VAL A 158 26.46 1.12 3.17
CA VAL A 158 25.66 0.38 2.18
C VAL A 158 26.41 0.34 0.86
N ILE A 159 26.71 -0.87 0.38
CA ILE A 159 27.18 -1.10 -0.99
C ILE A 159 26.20 -2.03 -1.69
N TYR A 160 26.08 -1.88 -3.00
CA TYR A 160 25.12 -2.64 -3.78
C TYR A 160 25.60 -2.88 -5.20
N THR A 161 25.06 -3.92 -5.83
CA THR A 161 25.32 -4.26 -7.23
C THR A 161 24.52 -3.38 -8.19
N ASP A 162 25.00 -3.19 -9.42
CA ASP A 162 24.23 -2.55 -10.49
C ASP A 162 22.96 -3.36 -10.85
N ASP A 163 21.95 -2.69 -11.39
CA ASP A 163 20.67 -3.28 -11.82
C ASP A 163 20.84 -4.38 -12.89
N ASN A 164 21.97 -4.36 -13.62
CA ASN A 164 22.30 -5.35 -14.64
C ASN A 164 22.91 -6.65 -14.10
N ALA A 165 23.40 -6.68 -12.86
CA ALA A 165 24.10 -7.83 -12.28
C ALA A 165 23.19 -9.05 -12.11
N ASP A 166 23.70 -10.26 -12.34
CA ASP A 166 22.90 -11.51 -12.32
C ASP A 166 22.09 -11.68 -11.03
N LYS A 167 22.71 -11.34 -9.88
CA LYS A 167 22.05 -11.26 -8.58
C LYS A 167 22.06 -9.81 -8.10
N LEU A 168 20.91 -9.37 -7.61
CA LEU A 168 20.75 -8.05 -7.01
C LEU A 168 21.06 -8.15 -5.52
N VAL A 169 22.20 -7.63 -5.09
CA VAL A 169 22.70 -7.82 -3.73
C VAL A 169 23.02 -6.48 -3.08
N PHE A 170 22.63 -6.37 -1.82
CA PHE A 170 23.08 -5.31 -0.90
C PHE A 170 23.99 -5.91 0.17
N HIS A 171 25.08 -5.21 0.44
CA HIS A 171 26.00 -5.48 1.54
C HIS A 171 25.91 -4.31 2.51
N LEU A 172 25.50 -4.62 3.74
CA LEU A 172 25.29 -3.65 4.81
C LEU A 172 26.30 -3.92 5.93
N ARG A 173 27.08 -2.91 6.30
CA ARG A 173 28.02 -2.96 7.42
C ARG A 173 27.75 -1.81 8.37
N LEU A 174 27.90 -2.04 9.67
CA LEU A 174 27.82 -0.97 10.64
C LEU A 174 29.11 -0.15 10.59
N SER A 175 28.97 1.17 10.69
CA SER A 175 30.11 2.06 10.85
C SER A 175 30.54 2.06 12.32
N ASN A 176 31.72 1.53 12.60
CA ASN A 176 32.39 1.73 13.88
C ASN A 176 32.96 3.15 13.91
N GLN A 177 32.10 4.12 14.25
CA GLN A 177 32.62 5.33 14.87
C GLN A 177 33.14 4.96 16.26
N GLY A 178 34.45 4.96 16.44
CA GLY A 178 35.08 4.99 17.75
C GLY A 178 36.47 5.63 17.65
N PRO A 179 37.05 6.21 18.74
CA PRO A 179 36.58 6.30 20.13
C PRO A 179 36.73 7.71 20.77
N ASP A 180 35.87 8.10 21.72
CA ASP A 180 36.16 9.23 22.64
C ASP A 180 35.81 8.88 24.11
N LYS A 181 36.00 7.61 24.46
CA LYS A 181 36.14 7.17 25.86
C LYS A 181 37.43 6.39 25.99
N GLU A 182 38.53 7.14 26.07
CA GLU A 182 39.71 6.66 26.78
C GLU A 182 39.31 6.34 28.22
N GLY A 183 39.42 5.07 28.61
CA GLY A 183 39.47 4.68 30.02
C GLY A 183 38.59 3.50 30.38
N GLY A 184 39.14 2.30 30.21
CA GLY A 184 38.88 1.17 31.09
C GLY A 184 37.86 0.15 30.59
N GLU A 185 38.27 -1.12 30.74
CA GLU A 185 37.46 -2.34 30.65
C GLU A 185 37.27 -2.95 29.25
N GLU A 186 38.40 -3.44 28.71
CA GLU A 186 38.45 -4.51 27.71
C GLU A 186 37.86 -5.84 28.24
N GLN A 187 36.57 -5.92 28.58
CA GLN A 187 35.87 -7.23 28.61
C GLN A 187 34.34 -7.25 28.76
N LEU A 188 33.61 -6.12 28.72
CA LEU A 188 32.17 -6.13 29.05
C LEU A 188 31.18 -5.62 27.97
N ASP A 189 31.62 -5.06 26.84
CA ASP A 189 30.70 -4.57 25.78
C ASP A 189 30.59 -5.49 24.54
N LYS A 190 30.80 -6.80 24.71
CA LYS A 190 30.56 -7.82 23.66
C LYS A 190 29.17 -8.45 23.72
N MET A 191 28.19 -7.80 24.35
CA MET A 191 26.80 -7.98 23.93
C MET A 191 26.59 -7.05 22.74
N GLU A 192 26.38 -7.48 21.50
CA GLU A 192 26.49 -8.76 20.79
C GLU A 192 26.28 -8.27 19.34
N ASP A 193 27.32 -7.91 18.59
CA ASP A 193 27.14 -7.27 17.26
C ASP A 193 26.23 -8.08 16.32
N ASP A 194 26.21 -9.42 16.49
CA ASP A 194 25.26 -10.32 15.83
C ASP A 194 23.80 -10.07 16.26
N GLN A 195 23.51 -9.80 17.55
CA GLN A 195 22.17 -9.39 17.99
C GLN A 195 21.77 -8.04 17.43
N LEU A 196 22.70 -7.09 17.35
CA LEU A 196 22.44 -5.78 16.74
C LEU A 196 22.12 -5.92 15.26
N LEU A 197 22.84 -6.77 14.52
CA LEU A 197 22.55 -7.05 13.11
C LEU A 197 21.25 -7.79 12.90
N ARG A 198 20.90 -8.73 13.78
CA ARG A 198 19.57 -9.40 13.75
C ARG A 198 18.44 -8.40 14.03
N ALA A 199 18.65 -7.48 14.96
CA ALA A 199 17.68 -6.43 15.25
C ALA A 199 17.55 -5.45 14.07
N LEU A 200 18.68 -5.08 13.45
CA LEU A 200 18.73 -4.26 12.25
C LEU A 200 18.02 -4.95 11.08
N GLU A 201 18.26 -6.24 10.85
CA GLU A 201 17.57 -7.05 9.85
C GLU A 201 16.06 -7.02 10.05
N GLN A 202 15.58 -7.25 11.28
CA GLN A 202 14.15 -7.22 11.58
C GLN A 202 13.54 -5.83 11.34
N ASN A 203 14.27 -4.77 11.71
CA ASN A 203 13.83 -3.39 11.52
C ASN A 203 13.78 -3.04 10.01
N ILE A 204 14.84 -3.33 9.25
CA ILE A 204 14.89 -3.11 7.80
C ILE A 204 13.77 -3.88 7.09
N LEU A 205 13.52 -5.13 7.45
CA LEU A 205 12.47 -5.92 6.81
C LEU A 205 11.05 -5.53 7.27
N GLY A 206 10.90 -5.02 8.49
CA GLY A 206 9.62 -4.68 9.10
C GLY A 206 9.15 -3.27 8.79
N ASP A 207 9.98 -2.28 9.11
CA ASP A 207 9.60 -0.87 9.21
C ASP A 207 10.04 -0.07 7.98
N LEU A 208 11.06 -0.54 7.22
CA LEU A 208 11.52 0.20 6.04
C LEU A 208 10.49 0.11 4.90
N THR A 209 9.80 1.22 4.69
CA THR A 209 8.87 1.44 3.59
C THR A 209 9.62 1.99 2.39
N LEU A 210 9.66 1.24 1.28
CA LEU A 210 10.32 1.69 0.05
C LEU A 210 9.46 2.70 -0.70
N GLN A 211 8.18 2.35 -0.88
CA GLN A 211 7.20 3.13 -1.64
C GLN A 211 5.78 2.78 -1.17
N GLY A 212 4.82 3.68 -1.40
CA GLY A 212 3.42 3.43 -1.11
C GLY A 212 2.93 4.03 0.20
N ILE A 213 1.66 3.78 0.48
CA ILE A 213 0.99 4.25 1.69
C ILE A 213 0.78 3.05 2.61
N GLU A 214 1.30 3.09 3.84
CA GLU A 214 1.22 2.01 4.86
C GLU A 214 -0.15 1.38 5.04
N SER A 215 -1.22 2.18 5.03
CA SER A 215 -2.57 1.66 5.21
C SER A 215 -3.13 0.93 3.99
N ILE A 216 -2.46 0.97 2.83
CA ILE A 216 -2.88 0.33 1.58
C ILE A 216 -2.00 -0.90 1.32
N ALA A 217 -2.50 -2.07 1.69
CA ALA A 217 -1.73 -3.31 1.63
C ALA A 217 -1.47 -3.79 0.20
N LYS A 218 -2.48 -3.69 -0.67
CA LYS A 218 -2.48 -4.12 -2.07
C LYS A 218 -3.37 -3.23 -2.93
N VAL A 219 -3.04 -3.15 -4.22
CA VAL A 219 -3.82 -2.39 -5.20
C VAL A 219 -4.06 -3.26 -6.43
N TYR A 220 -5.30 -3.29 -6.90
CA TYR A 220 -5.74 -4.05 -8.06
C TYR A 220 -6.10 -3.11 -9.20
N MET A 221 -5.53 -3.35 -10.37
CA MET A 221 -5.87 -2.62 -11.59
C MET A 221 -6.80 -3.46 -12.46
N HIS A 222 -7.92 -2.90 -12.90
CA HIS A 222 -8.78 -3.53 -13.89
C HIS A 222 -9.54 -2.49 -14.71
N LYS A 223 -10.15 -2.93 -15.82
CA LYS A 223 -11.14 -2.13 -16.55
C LYS A 223 -12.54 -2.47 -16.04
N PRO A 224 -13.42 -1.47 -15.84
CA PRO A 224 -14.77 -1.73 -15.39
C PRO A 224 -15.54 -2.52 -16.43
N THR A 225 -16.16 -3.62 -15.99
CA THR A 225 -17.06 -4.44 -16.81
C THR A 225 -18.47 -3.86 -16.85
N THR A 226 -18.90 -3.24 -15.76
CA THR A 226 -20.21 -2.59 -15.63
C THR A 226 -20.21 -1.18 -16.21
N ASP A 227 -21.33 -0.80 -16.81
CA ASP A 227 -21.51 0.52 -17.42
C ASP A 227 -21.52 1.65 -16.38
N ASP A 228 -21.97 1.38 -15.15
CA ASP A 228 -22.03 2.35 -14.05
C ASP A 228 -20.66 2.94 -13.66
N LYS A 229 -19.59 2.18 -13.89
CA LYS A 229 -18.21 2.60 -13.59
C LYS A 229 -17.48 3.18 -14.81
N LYS A 230 -18.09 3.16 -16.00
CA LYS A 230 -17.48 3.75 -17.21
C LYS A 230 -17.64 5.25 -17.20
N ARG A 231 -16.67 5.95 -17.79
CA ARG A 231 -16.77 7.40 -17.93
C ARG A 231 -17.75 7.73 -19.05
N VAL A 232 -18.83 8.41 -18.70
CA VAL A 232 -19.78 8.95 -19.67
C VAL A 232 -19.30 10.33 -20.10
N THR A 233 -19.08 10.50 -21.39
CA THR A 233 -18.74 11.80 -22.01
C THR A 233 -19.79 12.14 -23.05
N ILE A 234 -20.23 13.39 -23.07
CA ILE A 234 -21.16 13.89 -24.09
C ILE A 234 -20.32 14.33 -25.29
N THR A 235 -20.61 13.78 -26.46
CA THR A 235 -19.94 14.19 -27.71
C THR A 235 -20.44 15.56 -28.16
N PRO A 236 -19.72 16.28 -29.04
CA PRO A 236 -20.19 17.55 -29.61
C PRO A 236 -21.57 17.44 -30.29
N GLU A 237 -21.96 16.25 -30.74
CA GLU A 237 -23.24 15.93 -31.37
C GLU A 237 -24.36 15.67 -30.35
N GLY A 238 -24.05 15.64 -29.05
CA GLY A 238 -25.00 15.40 -27.97
C GLY A 238 -25.23 13.93 -27.62
N GLU A 239 -24.44 13.01 -28.17
CA GLU A 239 -24.55 11.58 -27.86
C GLU A 239 -23.75 11.21 -26.60
N PHE A 240 -24.24 10.20 -25.86
CA PHE A 240 -23.53 9.66 -24.70
C PHE A 240 -22.53 8.59 -25.13
N HIS A 241 -21.24 8.89 -25.00
CA HIS A 241 -20.18 7.93 -25.25
C HIS A 241 -19.63 7.38 -23.93
N MET A 242 -19.68 6.06 -23.75
CA MET A 242 -19.15 5.38 -22.57
C MET A 242 -17.73 4.87 -22.84
N THR A 243 -16.75 5.46 -22.16
CA THR A 243 -15.35 5.08 -22.33
C THR A 243 -14.88 4.22 -21.15
N PRO A 244 -14.37 3.00 -21.37
CA PRO A 244 -13.74 2.21 -20.33
C PRO A 244 -12.35 2.78 -20.01
N GLU A 245 -12.18 3.31 -18.80
CA GLU A 245 -10.92 3.80 -18.26
C GLU A 245 -10.31 2.76 -17.30
N TRP A 246 -8.99 2.77 -17.13
CA TRP A 246 -8.33 2.00 -16.08
C TRP A 246 -8.69 2.58 -14.71
N LEU A 247 -9.08 1.70 -13.79
CA LEU A 247 -9.38 2.06 -12.41
C LEU A 247 -8.55 1.20 -11.46
N LEU A 248 -8.23 1.76 -10.30
CA LEU A 248 -7.49 1.06 -9.25
C LEU A 248 -8.43 0.82 -8.06
N GLU A 249 -8.37 -0.38 -7.49
CA GLU A 249 -9.08 -0.73 -6.28
C GLU A 249 -8.09 -1.13 -5.20
N THR A 250 -8.14 -0.48 -4.06
CA THR A 250 -7.21 -0.73 -2.96
C THR A 250 -7.79 -1.73 -1.95
N ASP A 251 -6.91 -2.40 -1.24
CA ASP A 251 -7.18 -3.09 0.02
C ASP A 251 -6.57 -2.24 1.15
N GLY A 252 -7.42 -1.53 1.86
CA GLY A 252 -7.03 -0.44 2.76
C GLY A 252 -7.54 0.94 2.35
N THR A 253 -7.53 1.86 3.30
CA THR A 253 -8.06 3.22 3.17
C THR A 253 -7.02 4.26 3.57
N ALA A 254 -6.87 5.29 2.75
CA ALA A 254 -6.09 6.51 3.01
C ALA A 254 -6.51 7.61 2.03
N LEU A 255 -7.78 7.97 2.07
CA LEU A 255 -8.43 8.89 1.16
C LEU A 255 -7.67 10.21 1.04
N LEU A 256 -7.24 10.80 2.15
CA LEU A 256 -6.50 12.07 2.12
C LEU A 256 -5.21 11.98 1.29
N LYS A 257 -4.37 10.97 1.54
CA LYS A 257 -3.11 10.79 0.82
C LYS A 257 -3.35 10.45 -0.65
N VAL A 258 -4.34 9.61 -0.93
CA VAL A 258 -4.69 9.19 -2.30
C VAL A 258 -5.23 10.36 -3.13
N LEU A 259 -6.01 11.26 -2.54
CA LEU A 259 -6.53 12.44 -3.25
C LEU A 259 -5.44 13.46 -3.60
N CYS A 260 -4.33 13.47 -2.86
CA CYS A 260 -3.17 14.34 -3.13
C CYS A 260 -2.30 13.85 -4.29
N GLU A 261 -2.48 12.61 -4.78
CA GLU A 261 -1.67 12.08 -5.88
C GLU A 261 -2.00 12.78 -7.21
N PRO A 262 -0.97 13.19 -7.99
CA PRO A 262 -1.14 14.06 -9.14
C PRO A 262 -1.88 13.42 -10.30
N ASP A 263 -1.92 12.10 -10.44
CA ASP A 263 -2.62 11.39 -11.53
C ASP A 263 -4.00 10.84 -11.11
N VAL A 264 -4.36 11.03 -9.84
CA VAL A 264 -5.66 10.62 -9.30
C VAL A 264 -6.72 11.69 -9.57
N ASP A 265 -7.92 11.23 -9.89
CA ASP A 265 -9.11 12.05 -10.05
C ASP A 265 -9.81 12.23 -8.68
N GLY A 266 -9.57 13.38 -8.06
CA GLY A 266 -10.13 13.70 -6.76
C GLY A 266 -11.65 13.94 -6.74
N VAL A 267 -12.31 14.01 -7.90
CA VAL A 267 -13.77 14.24 -7.98
C VAL A 267 -14.54 12.92 -7.93
N ARG A 268 -14.01 11.88 -8.59
CA ARG A 268 -14.70 10.57 -8.71
C ARG A 268 -14.22 9.53 -7.70
N THR A 269 -13.03 9.72 -7.13
CA THR A 269 -12.44 8.77 -6.18
C THR A 269 -13.32 8.57 -4.95
N TYR A 270 -13.50 7.32 -4.53
CA TYR A 270 -14.49 6.92 -3.55
C TYR A 270 -13.90 5.93 -2.52
N SER A 271 -14.26 6.10 -1.24
CA SER A 271 -13.88 5.20 -0.15
C SER A 271 -15.14 4.53 0.42
N ASN A 272 -15.01 3.31 0.93
CA ASN A 272 -16.10 2.62 1.63
C ASN A 272 -16.07 2.84 3.15
N ASP A 273 -15.10 3.60 3.67
CA ASP A 273 -14.96 3.94 5.08
C ASP A 273 -15.67 5.27 5.38
N ILE A 274 -16.80 5.17 6.09
CA ILE A 274 -17.66 6.31 6.43
C ILE A 274 -16.96 7.27 7.41
N VAL A 275 -16.15 6.72 8.34
CA VAL A 275 -15.46 7.53 9.35
C VAL A 275 -14.36 8.35 8.70
N GLU A 276 -13.64 7.76 7.76
CA GLU A 276 -12.64 8.48 6.97
C GLU A 276 -13.27 9.59 6.12
N ILE A 277 -14.39 9.31 5.45
CA ILE A 277 -15.11 10.33 4.66
C ILE A 277 -15.55 11.50 5.53
N PHE A 278 -16.02 11.24 6.76
CA PHE A 278 -16.37 12.30 7.70
C PHE A 278 -15.18 13.20 8.03
N GLN A 279 -14.00 12.61 8.24
CA GLN A 279 -12.79 13.35 8.59
C GLN A 279 -12.22 14.16 7.42
N VAL A 280 -12.29 13.62 6.20
CA VAL A 280 -11.65 14.23 5.01
C VAL A 280 -12.60 15.18 4.27
N LEU A 281 -13.87 14.78 4.08
CA LEU A 281 -14.84 15.50 3.23
C LEU A 281 -16.01 16.11 4.01
N GLY A 282 -16.26 15.66 5.24
CA GLY A 282 -17.31 16.20 6.12
C GLY A 282 -18.67 15.49 6.03
N ILE A 283 -19.64 16.00 6.82
CA ILE A 283 -20.93 15.32 7.05
C ILE A 283 -21.85 15.23 5.83
N GLU A 284 -21.78 16.21 4.92
CA GLU A 284 -22.58 16.18 3.68
C GLU A 284 -22.10 15.08 2.72
N ALA A 285 -20.79 14.84 2.67
CA ALA A 285 -20.22 13.74 1.90
C ALA A 285 -20.62 12.39 2.50
N VAL A 286 -20.63 12.28 3.83
CA VAL A 286 -21.10 11.09 4.56
C VAL A 286 -22.53 10.75 4.20
N ARG A 287 -23.45 11.74 4.18
CA ARG A 287 -24.85 11.53 3.81
C ARG A 287 -24.96 10.81 2.47
N LYS A 288 -24.22 11.28 1.46
CA LYS A 288 -24.25 10.69 0.12
C LYS A 288 -23.50 9.35 0.05
N ALA A 289 -22.43 9.18 0.81
CA ALA A 289 -21.69 7.92 0.89
C ALA A 289 -22.54 6.80 1.49
N ILE A 290 -23.23 7.06 2.61
CA ILE A 290 -24.16 6.08 3.22
C ILE A 290 -25.26 5.70 2.24
N GLU A 291 -25.86 6.67 1.55
CA GLU A 291 -26.90 6.42 0.54
C GLU A 291 -26.40 5.47 -0.57
N ARG A 292 -25.19 5.72 -1.09
CA ARG A 292 -24.57 4.89 -2.13
C ARG A 292 -24.24 3.49 -1.64
N GLU A 293 -23.61 3.37 -0.47
CA GLU A 293 -23.28 2.06 0.14
C GLU A 293 -24.53 1.23 0.39
N MET A 294 -25.56 1.83 1.00
CA MET A 294 -26.80 1.13 1.29
C MET A 294 -27.51 0.68 0.02
N ASN A 295 -27.57 1.55 -1.00
CA ASN A 295 -28.16 1.20 -2.27
C ASN A 295 -27.38 0.05 -2.94
N GLN A 296 -26.05 0.08 -2.93
CA GLN A 296 -25.21 -0.98 -3.48
C GLN A 296 -25.43 -2.33 -2.79
N VAL A 297 -25.55 -2.32 -1.46
CA VAL A 297 -25.81 -3.52 -0.65
C VAL A 297 -27.18 -4.11 -1.01
N ILE A 298 -28.22 -3.28 -1.11
CA ILE A 298 -29.59 -3.72 -1.43
C ILE A 298 -29.72 -4.17 -2.88
N SER A 299 -29.18 -3.41 -3.84
CA SER A 299 -29.25 -3.73 -5.27
C SER A 299 -28.49 -5.01 -5.62
N PHE A 300 -27.47 -5.36 -4.84
CA PHE A 300 -26.71 -6.60 -5.04
C PHE A 300 -27.58 -7.86 -4.89
N ASP A 301 -28.60 -7.81 -4.03
CA ASP A 301 -29.55 -8.91 -3.82
C ASP A 301 -30.69 -8.91 -4.88
N GLY A 302 -30.69 -7.95 -5.81
CA GLY A 302 -31.79 -7.75 -6.78
C GLY A 302 -33.05 -7.15 -6.16
N SER A 303 -33.04 -6.91 -4.85
CA SER A 303 -34.10 -6.24 -4.12
C SER A 303 -34.12 -4.74 -4.44
N TYR A 304 -35.31 -4.14 -4.48
CA TYR A 304 -35.49 -2.70 -4.72
C TYR A 304 -36.06 -2.01 -3.50
N VAL A 305 -35.44 -0.91 -3.09
CA VAL A 305 -35.97 -0.01 -2.05
C VAL A 305 -36.14 1.38 -2.65
N ASN A 306 -37.28 2.00 -2.40
CA ASN A 306 -37.56 3.34 -2.87
C ASN A 306 -36.58 4.35 -2.24
N TYR A 307 -35.99 5.20 -3.09
CA TYR A 307 -35.05 6.27 -2.71
C TYR A 307 -35.52 7.10 -1.50
N ARG A 308 -36.83 7.37 -1.37
CA ARG A 308 -37.38 8.17 -0.27
C ARG A 308 -37.09 7.57 1.11
N HIS A 309 -37.04 6.24 1.22
CA HIS A 309 -36.75 5.56 2.49
C HIS A 309 -35.27 5.61 2.82
N LEU A 310 -34.40 5.42 1.80
CA LEU A 310 -32.95 5.52 1.94
C LEU A 310 -32.51 6.95 2.31
N ALA A 311 -33.03 7.94 1.60
CA ALA A 311 -32.74 9.35 1.86
C ALA A 311 -33.16 9.74 3.28
N LEU A 312 -34.35 9.32 3.73
CA LEU A 312 -34.82 9.61 5.09
C LEU A 312 -33.91 9.01 6.16
N LEU A 313 -33.38 7.79 5.96
CA LEU A 313 -32.44 7.19 6.90
C LEU A 313 -31.12 7.98 6.94
N CYS A 314 -30.56 8.31 5.78
CA CYS A 314 -29.30 9.06 5.69
C CYS A 314 -29.44 10.43 6.37
N ASP A 315 -30.57 11.11 6.18
CA ASP A 315 -30.88 12.39 6.81
C ASP A 315 -30.97 12.24 8.33
N VAL A 316 -31.65 11.20 8.84
CA VAL A 316 -31.76 10.96 10.29
C VAL A 316 -30.39 10.64 10.91
N MET A 317 -29.53 9.90 10.21
CA MET A 317 -28.17 9.57 10.68
C MET A 317 -27.26 10.80 10.70
N THR A 318 -27.44 11.75 9.78
CA THR A 318 -26.53 12.90 9.61
C THR A 318 -27.05 14.23 10.17
N ALA A 319 -28.33 14.30 10.57
CA ALA A 319 -28.99 15.54 11.01
C ALA A 319 -28.34 16.26 12.18
N LYS A 320 -27.60 15.56 13.05
CA LYS A 320 -26.97 16.16 14.23
C LYS A 320 -25.57 16.75 13.95
N GLY A 321 -25.03 16.56 12.75
CA GLY A 321 -23.70 17.06 12.38
C GLY A 321 -22.53 16.21 12.90
N TYR A 322 -22.80 15.04 13.48
CA TYR A 322 -21.80 14.07 13.93
C TYR A 322 -22.31 12.64 13.72
N LEU A 323 -21.36 11.69 13.67
CA LEU A 323 -21.59 10.24 13.56
C LEU A 323 -21.35 9.55 14.91
#